data_AF-A0A519FZS4-F1
#
_entry.id   AF-A0A519FZS4-F1
#
_cell.length_a   1.000
_cell.length_b   1.000
_cell.length_c   1.000
_cell.angle_alpha   90.00
_cell.angle_beta   90.00
_cell.angle_gamma   90.00
#
_symmetry.space_group_name_H-M   'P 1'
#
loop_
_entity.id
_entity.type
_entity.pdbx_description
1 polymer ?
#
loop_
_entity_poly.entity_id
_entity_poly.type
_entity_poly.pdbx_seq_one_letter_code
_entity_poly.pdbx_strand_id
1 'polypeptide(L)'
;MRNLDPRAPLVLDTRELGRRPGSQRTVTLTAEAPAELGIEILGVPEGSEVVFDLRLEAVMEGVLVSGTASAELEGECARCLEPIEEDLTIDIQELY
;
A
#
# COMPACT_ATOMS: atom_id res chain seq x y z
N MET A 1 21.30 -5.16 -6.13
CA MET A 1 20.44 -4.40 -5.19
C MET A 1 19.65 -3.40 -6.03
N ARG A 2 18.32 -3.51 -6.03
CA ARG A 2 17.46 -2.52 -6.69
C ARG A 2 17.56 -1.24 -5.87
N ASN A 3 18.09 -0.17 -6.44
CA ASN A 3 18.19 1.12 -5.76
C ASN A 3 16.80 1.78 -5.86
N LEU A 4 16.06 1.79 -4.76
CA LEU A 4 14.78 2.47 -4.66
C LEU A 4 15.05 3.97 -4.41
N ASP A 5 14.34 4.85 -5.11
CA ASP A 5 14.38 6.28 -4.80
C ASP A 5 13.65 6.51 -3.45
N PRO A 6 14.34 6.98 -2.39
CA PRO A 6 13.71 7.24 -1.10
C PRO A 6 12.64 8.33 -1.12
N ARG A 7 12.54 9.09 -2.21
CA ARG A 7 11.51 10.13 -2.40
C ARG A 7 10.30 9.63 -3.20
N ALA A 8 10.34 8.41 -3.72
CA ALA A 8 9.19 7.86 -4.41
C ALA A 8 8.01 7.67 -3.43
N PRO A 9 6.77 7.94 -3.85
CA PRO A 9 5.62 8.04 -2.94
C PRO A 9 5.28 6.72 -2.23
N LEU A 10 5.59 5.57 -2.85
CA LEU A 10 5.38 4.23 -2.30
C LEU A 10 6.63 3.62 -1.64
N VAL A 11 7.65 4.45 -1.31
CA VAL A 11 8.88 3.99 -0.65
C VAL A 11 8.93 4.52 0.78
N LEU A 12 8.98 3.61 1.75
CA LEU A 12 9.08 3.95 3.17
C LEU A 12 10.52 3.78 3.66
N ASP A 13 11.14 4.86 4.16
CA ASP A 13 12.48 4.77 4.76
C ASP A 13 12.42 4.14 6.15
N THR A 14 13.10 3.00 6.30
CA THR A 14 13.24 2.24 7.54
C THR A 14 14.48 2.64 8.35
N ARG A 15 15.38 3.47 7.83
CA ARG A 15 16.57 3.94 8.57
C ARG A 15 16.21 4.76 9.81
N GLU A 16 15.06 5.40 9.77
CA GLU A 16 14.49 6.14 10.88
C GLU A 16 13.83 5.23 11.93
N LEU A 17 13.61 3.94 11.59
CA LEU A 17 13.16 2.93 12.53
C LEU A 17 14.32 2.56 13.45
N GLY A 18 14.15 2.74 14.76
CA GLY A 18 15.20 2.45 15.74
C GLY A 18 15.74 1.03 15.58
N ARG A 19 17.07 0.85 15.72
CA ARG A 19 17.74 -0.45 15.48
C ARG A 19 17.47 -1.55 16.53
N ARG A 20 16.60 -1.29 17.51
CA ARG A 20 16.29 -2.24 18.58
C ARG A 20 14.96 -2.92 18.28
N PRO A 21 14.84 -4.25 18.43
CA PRO A 21 13.56 -4.94 18.34
C PRO A 21 12.51 -4.29 19.24
N GLY A 22 11.28 -4.15 18.72
CA GLY A 22 10.16 -3.43 19.35
C GLY A 22 10.14 -1.93 19.08
N SER A 23 11.13 -1.37 18.37
CA SER A 23 11.04 0.01 17.88
C SER A 23 9.94 0.09 16.82
N GLN A 24 8.97 0.97 17.01
CA GLN A 24 7.84 1.11 16.09
C GLN A 24 7.67 2.55 15.61
N ARG A 25 7.08 2.70 14.43
CA ARG A 25 6.66 3.99 13.86
C ARG A 25 5.34 3.82 13.10
N THR A 26 4.40 4.72 13.35
CA THR A 26 3.20 4.85 12.51
C THR A 26 3.45 5.81 11.37
N VAL A 27 2.95 5.49 10.18
CA VAL A 27 3.05 6.27 8.96
C VAL A 27 1.66 6.34 8.34
N THR A 28 1.19 7.56 8.13
CA THR A 28 0.00 7.84 7.32
C THR A 28 0.45 8.57 6.07
N LEU A 29 0.09 8.05 4.89
CA LEU A 29 0.41 8.69 3.62
C LEU A 29 -0.69 8.48 2.59
N THR A 30 -0.71 9.36 1.60
CA THR A 30 -1.50 9.18 0.37
C THR A 30 -0.52 9.11 -0.79
N ALA A 31 -0.71 8.16 -1.69
CA ALA A 31 0.09 8.01 -2.89
C ALA A 31 -0.79 7.78 -4.11
N GLU A 32 -0.29 8.17 -5.27
CA GLU A 32 -0.92 7.89 -6.56
C GLU A 32 -0.83 6.39 -6.90
N ALA A 33 -1.94 5.81 -7.34
CA ALA A 33 -2.01 4.42 -7.75
C ALA A 33 -1.16 4.18 -9.02
N PRO A 34 -0.33 3.12 -9.06
CA PRO A 34 0.42 2.77 -10.26
C PRO A 34 -0.49 2.14 -11.34
N ALA A 35 -0.06 2.19 -12.60
CA ALA A 35 -0.81 1.74 -13.78
C ALA A 35 -1.33 0.29 -13.75
N GLU A 36 -0.81 -0.57 -12.86
CA GLU A 36 -1.10 -2.01 -12.82
C GLU A 36 -1.63 -2.45 -11.45
N LEU A 37 -2.29 -1.57 -10.70
CA LEU A 37 -2.89 -1.92 -9.42
C LEU A 37 -4.28 -2.55 -9.59
N GLY A 38 -4.33 -3.79 -10.08
CA GLY A 38 -5.59 -4.51 -10.25
C GLY A 38 -5.49 -5.70 -11.19
N ILE A 39 -6.65 -6.16 -11.67
CA ILE A 39 -6.80 -7.15 -12.73
C ILE A 39 -7.56 -6.54 -13.91
N GLU A 40 -7.62 -7.26 -15.04
CA GLU A 40 -8.20 -6.77 -16.30
C GLU A 40 -9.65 -6.24 -16.17
N ILE A 41 -10.42 -6.74 -15.20
CA ILE A 41 -11.85 -6.41 -15.04
C ILE A 41 -12.14 -5.47 -13.85
N LEU A 42 -11.17 -5.24 -12.96
CA LEU A 42 -11.35 -4.44 -11.73
C LEU A 42 -9.98 -4.01 -11.19
N GLY A 43 -9.81 -2.72 -10.92
CA GLY A 43 -8.57 -2.19 -10.38
C GLY A 43 -8.74 -0.80 -9.77
N VAL A 44 -7.66 -0.31 -9.18
CA VAL A 44 -7.57 1.08 -8.73
C VAL A 44 -7.16 1.93 -9.93
N PRO A 45 -7.91 3.01 -10.28
CA PRO A 45 -7.58 3.85 -11.42
C PRO A 45 -6.16 4.43 -11.33
N GLU A 46 -5.38 4.40 -12.42
CA GLU A 46 -4.03 4.96 -12.43
C GLU A 46 -4.04 6.45 -12.02
N GLY A 47 -3.16 6.81 -11.09
CA GLY A 47 -3.06 8.17 -10.58
C GLY A 47 -4.10 8.53 -9.50
N SER A 48 -5.07 7.67 -9.19
CA SER A 48 -6.02 7.92 -8.11
C SER A 48 -5.36 7.78 -6.73
N GLU A 49 -6.01 8.31 -5.70
CA GLU A 49 -5.46 8.31 -4.35
C GLU A 49 -5.60 6.94 -3.68
N VAL A 50 -4.48 6.42 -3.17
CA VAL A 50 -4.45 5.30 -2.22
C VAL A 50 -4.00 5.83 -0.87
N VAL A 51 -4.85 5.67 0.14
CA VAL A 51 -4.60 6.13 1.51
C VAL A 51 -4.09 4.96 2.35
N PHE A 52 -2.98 5.18 3.05
CA PHE A 52 -2.35 4.17 3.90
C PHE A 52 -2.30 4.63 5.35
N ASP A 53 -2.64 3.74 6.27
CA ASP A 53 -2.35 3.85 7.71
C ASP A 53 -1.54 2.62 8.12
N LEU A 54 -0.23 2.81 8.31
CA LEU A 54 0.73 1.72 8.48
C LEU A 54 1.49 1.87 9.79
N ARG A 55 1.81 0.75 10.41
CA ARG A 55 2.75 0.59 11.52
C ARG A 55 3.92 -0.25 11.05
N LEU A 56 5.10 0.33 11.13
CA LEU A 56 6.38 -0.32 10.90
C LEU A 56 6.96 -0.71 12.26
N GLU A 57 7.35 -1.96 12.43
CA GLU A 57 7.93 -2.47 13.67
C GLU A 57 9.23 -3.24 13.38
N ALA A 58 10.31 -2.86 14.05
CA ALA A 58 11.57 -3.60 13.99
C ALA A 58 11.39 -4.89 14.80
N VAL A 59 11.51 -6.04 14.15
CA VAL A 59 11.50 -7.36 14.78
C VAL A 59 12.87 -8.02 14.61
N MET A 60 13.05 -9.21 15.18
CA MET A 60 14.34 -9.92 15.09
C MET A 60 14.74 -10.24 13.65
N GLU A 61 13.76 -10.50 12.78
CA GLU A 61 13.97 -10.99 11.42
C GLU A 61 13.89 -9.89 10.34
N GLY A 62 13.56 -8.65 10.71
CA GLY A 62 13.36 -7.57 9.73
C GLY A 62 12.44 -6.46 10.23
N VAL A 63 11.68 -5.87 9.31
CA VAL A 63 10.65 -4.85 9.60
C VAL A 63 9.29 -5.40 9.25
N LEU A 64 8.43 -5.58 10.25
CA LEU A 64 7.03 -5.92 10.03
C LEU A 64 6.27 -4.64 9.66
N VAL A 65 5.66 -4.62 8.48
CA VAL A 65 4.72 -3.59 8.05
C VAL A 65 3.31 -4.13 8.21
N SER A 66 2.49 -3.42 8.98
CA SER A 66 1.09 -3.80 9.22
C SER A 66 0.18 -2.59 9.19
N GLY A 67 -1.11 -2.75 8.87
CA GLY A 67 -2.04 -1.62 8.85
C GLY A 67 -3.09 -1.79 7.77
N THR A 68 -3.55 -0.69 7.18
CA THR A 68 -4.57 -0.71 6.13
C THR A 68 -4.20 0.14 4.93
N ALA A 69 -4.74 -0.24 3.76
CA ALA A 69 -4.78 0.58 2.56
C ALA A 69 -6.23 0.72 2.09
N SER A 70 -6.60 1.94 1.72
CA SER A 70 -7.93 2.29 1.21
C SER A 70 -7.81 2.94 -0.16
N ALA A 71 -8.63 2.50 -1.12
CA ALA A 71 -8.66 3.01 -2.49
C ALA A 71 -10.04 2.85 -3.11
N GLU A 72 -10.33 3.67 -4.12
CA GLU A 72 -11.48 3.50 -5.01
C GLU A 72 -11.16 2.47 -6.10
N LEU A 73 -12.09 1.55 -6.32
CA LEU A 73 -12.03 0.56 -7.38
C LEU A 73 -12.96 0.95 -8.50
N GLU A 74 -12.46 0.84 -9.73
CA GLU A 74 -13.25 0.94 -10.94
C GLU A 74 -13.10 -0.33 -11.78
N GLY A 75 -14.18 -0.76 -12.42
CA GLY A 75 -14.19 -1.94 -13.27
C GLY A 75 -15.51 -2.17 -13.98
N GLU A 76 -15.63 -3.34 -14.60
CA GLU A 76 -16.82 -3.76 -15.34
C GLU A 76 -17.14 -5.22 -15.02
N CYS A 77 -18.41 -5.50 -14.73
CA CYS A 77 -18.86 -6.87 -14.47
C CYS A 77 -18.77 -7.73 -15.74
N ALA A 78 -17.91 -8.75 -15.72
CA ALA A 78 -17.71 -9.65 -16.86
C ALA A 78 -18.96 -10.43 -17.35
N ARG A 79 -20.07 -10.41 -16.59
CA ARG A 79 -21.33 -11.10 -16.98
C ARG A 79 -22.35 -10.19 -17.64
N CYS A 80 -22.51 -8.98 -17.15
CA CYS A 80 -23.59 -8.08 -17.56
C CYS A 80 -23.09 -6.74 -18.11
N LEU A 81 -21.78 -6.46 -18.02
CA LEU A 81 -21.13 -5.24 -18.48
C LEU A 81 -21.60 -3.98 -17.74
N GLU A 82 -22.17 -4.14 -16.55
CA GLU A 82 -22.44 -3.00 -15.68
C GLU A 82 -21.14 -2.48 -15.03
N PRO A 83 -20.99 -1.15 -14.89
CA PRO A 83 -19.85 -0.55 -14.21
C PRO A 83 -19.83 -0.93 -12.71
N ILE A 84 -18.63 -1.04 -12.16
CA ILE A 84 -18.36 -1.27 -10.75
C ILE A 84 -17.54 -0.08 -10.25
N GLU A 85 -18.06 0.59 -9.23
CA GLU A 85 -17.42 1.71 -8.53
C GLU A 85 -17.57 1.42 -7.03
N GLU A 86 -16.48 1.08 -6.34
CA GLU A 86 -16.53 0.67 -4.93
C GLU A 86 -15.31 1.17 -4.14
N ASP A 87 -15.54 1.61 -2.90
CA ASP A 87 -14.45 1.84 -1.93
C ASP A 87 -13.98 0.51 -1.33
N LEU A 88 -12.68 0.21 -1.45
CA LEU A 88 -12.07 -0.96 -0.83
C LEU A 88 -11.10 -0.53 0.27
N THR A 89 -11.19 -1.18 1.42
CA THR A 89 -10.14 -1.14 2.46
C THR A 89 -9.63 -2.56 2.71
N ILE A 90 -8.31 -2.72 2.66
CA ILE A 90 -7.64 -4.00 2.93
C ILE A 90 -6.69 -3.89 4.10
N ASP A 91 -6.49 -5.01 4.79
CA ASP A 91 -5.42 -5.16 5.77
C ASP A 91 -4.10 -5.50 5.05
N ILE A 92 -3.03 -4.86 5.50
CA ILE A 92 -1.65 -5.15 5.11
C ILE A 92 -0.95 -5.82 6.29
N GLN A 93 -0.24 -6.91 6.04
CA GLN A 93 0.68 -7.50 7.00
C GLN A 93 1.79 -8.26 6.26
N GLU A 94 2.99 -7.70 6.23
CA GLU A 94 4.13 -8.29 5.51
C GLU A 94 5.46 -7.96 6.19
N LEU A 95 6.39 -8.91 6.15
CA LEU A 95 7.73 -8.80 6.74
C LEU A 95 8.77 -8.59 5.64
N TYR A 96 9.60 -7.55 5.80
CA TYR A 96 10.66 -7.16 4.87
C TYR A 96 12.05 -7.18 5.51
#